data_AF-A0A351QSI6-F1
#
_entry.id   AF-A0A351QSI6-F1
#
_cell.length_a   1.000
_cell.length_b   1.000
_cell.length_c   1.000
_cell.angle_alpha   90.00
_cell.angle_beta   90.00
_cell.angle_gamma   90.00
#
_symmetry.space_group_name_H-M   'P 1'
#
loop_
_entity.id
_entity.type
_entity.pdbx_description
1 polymer ?
#
loop_
_entity_poly.entity_id
_entity_poly.type
_entity_poly.pdbx_seq_one_letter_code
_entity_poly.pdbx_strand_id
1 'polypeptide(L)' 'AIDEKGNLVNGDFMMVIAAKHLKSIGKLNHDTVVVTVMSNLGLHIALKEAGIKTVSTKVGDRYVLEEMAK' A
#
# COMPACT_ATOMS: atom_id res chain seq x y z
N ALA A 1 -7.38 -8.03 -9.05
CA ALA A 1 -6.74 -9.04 -9.91
C ALA A 1 -7.20 -10.44 -9.52
N ILE A 2 -6.90 -11.45 -10.32
CA ILE A 2 -7.21 -12.86 -10.04
C ILE A 2 -5.90 -13.64 -10.19
N ASP A 3 -5.59 -14.51 -9.23
CA ASP A 3 -4.37 -15.35 -9.26
C ASP A 3 -4.58 -16.64 -10.09
N GLU A 4 -3.53 -17.46 -10.22
CA GLU A 4 -3.56 -18.71 -10.99
C GLU A 4 -4.49 -19.78 -10.41
N LYS A 5 -4.93 -19.61 -9.17
CA LYS A 5 -5.84 -20.52 -8.46
C LYS A 5 -7.28 -20.01 -8.46
N GLY A 6 -7.54 -18.85 -9.07
CA GLY A 6 -8.85 -18.23 -9.14
C GLY A 6 -9.22 -17.39 -7.91
N ASN A 7 -8.27 -17.09 -7.01
CA ASN A 7 -8.55 -16.25 -5.85
C ASN A 7 -8.58 -14.77 -6.23
N LEU A 8 -9.48 -14.01 -5.59
CA LEU A 8 -9.55 -12.57 -5.75
C LEU A 8 -8.39 -11.90 -5.01
N VAL A 9 -7.56 -11.17 -5.76
CA VAL A 9 -6.50 -10.32 -5.23
C VAL A 9 -7.00 -8.88 -5.23
N ASN A 10 -7.33 -8.38 -4.03
CA ASN A 10 -7.85 -7.02 -3.86
C ASN A 10 -6.75 -5.95 -3.93
N GLY A 11 -7.16 -4.66 -3.87
CA GLY A 11 -6.24 -3.53 -3.98
C GLY A 11 -5.17 -3.49 -2.89
N ASP A 12 -5.49 -3.86 -1.65
CA ASP A 12 -4.52 -3.88 -0.55
C ASP A 12 -3.40 -4.90 -0.82
N PHE A 13 -3.74 -6.10 -1.30
CA PHE A 13 -2.73 -7.08 -1.69
C PHE A 13 -1.83 -6.55 -2.82
N MET A 14 -2.41 -5.91 -3.83
CA MET A 14 -1.63 -5.33 -4.94
C MET A 14 -0.70 -4.21 -4.45
N MET A 15 -1.14 -3.38 -3.50
CA MET A 15 -0.31 -2.35 -2.89
C MET A 15 0.88 -2.93 -2.13
N VAL A 16 0.71 -4.02 -1.36
CA VAL A 16 1.86 -4.68 -0.69
C VAL A 16 2.89 -5.15 -1.71
N ILE A 17 2.45 -5.82 -2.77
CA ILE A 17 3.34 -6.38 -3.80
C ILE A 17 4.15 -5.24 -4.44
N ALA A 18 3.46 -4.17 -4.87
CA ALA A 18 4.10 -3.02 -5.49
C ALA A 18 5.08 -2.33 -4.53
N ALA A 19 4.66 -2.06 -3.29
CA ALA A 19 5.49 -1.37 -2.31
C ALA A 19 6.75 -2.16 -1.94
N LYS A 20 6.62 -3.48 -1.72
CA LYS A 20 7.77 -4.36 -1.46
C LYS A 20 8.75 -4.37 -2.64
N HIS A 21 8.24 -4.48 -3.86
CA HIS A 21 9.09 -4.44 -5.06
C HIS A 21 9.81 -3.10 -5.18
N LEU A 22 9.08 -1.98 -5.12
CA LEU A 22 9.65 -0.63 -5.22
C LEU A 22 10.70 -0.37 -4.14
N LYS A 23 10.47 -0.82 -2.89
CA LYS A 23 11.46 -0.71 -1.83
C LYS A 23 12.71 -1.54 -2.12
N SER A 24 12.55 -2.77 -2.59
CA SER A 24 13.69 -3.67 -2.89
C SER A 24 14.63 -3.10 -3.96
N ILE A 25 14.11 -2.26 -4.87
CA ILE A 25 14.88 -1.59 -5.92
C ILE A 25 15.21 -0.12 -5.59
N GLY A 26 14.95 0.33 -4.36
CA GLY A 26 15.25 1.70 -3.91
C GLY A 26 14.42 2.80 -4.57
N LYS A 27 13.22 2.48 -5.09
CA LYS A 27 12.32 3.43 -5.77
C LYS A 27 11.06 3.79 -4.99
N LEU A 28 10.90 3.28 -3.77
CA LEU A 28 9.79 3.68 -2.90
C LEU A 28 10.15 4.96 -2.15
N ASN A 29 9.56 6.09 -2.53
CA ASN A 29 9.83 7.37 -1.87
C ASN A 29 9.55 7.28 -0.36
N HIS A 30 10.56 7.70 0.42
CA HIS A 30 10.53 7.73 1.88
C HIS A 30 10.16 6.39 2.55
N ASP A 31 10.30 5.27 1.84
CA ASP A 31 9.81 3.96 2.27
C ASP A 31 8.36 4.02 2.81
N THR A 32 7.48 4.80 2.16
CA THR A 32 6.14 5.12 2.68
C THR A 32 5.05 4.79 1.66
N VAL A 33 3.91 4.27 2.15
CA VAL A 33 2.70 4.04 1.36
C VAL A 33 1.54 4.82 1.99
N VAL A 34 0.84 5.60 1.16
CA VAL A 34 -0.37 6.32 1.54
C VAL A 34 -1.58 5.43 1.26
N VAL A 35 -2.44 5.26 2.27
CA VAL A 35 -3.63 4.40 2.23
C VAL A 35 -4.80 5.15 2.84
N THR A 36 -6.03 4.69 2.63
CA THR A 36 -7.18 5.25 3.34
C THR A 36 -7.44 4.48 4.63
N VAL A 37 -8.24 5.04 5.54
CA VAL A 37 -8.75 4.34 6.73
C VAL A 37 -9.59 3.08 6.41
N MET A 38 -9.95 2.84 5.15
CA MET A 38 -10.67 1.62 4.72
C MET A 38 -9.75 0.43 4.46
N SER A 39 -8.43 0.65 4.33
CA SER A 39 -7.49 -0.44 4.09
C SER A 39 -7.43 -1.41 5.27
N ASN A 40 -7.27 -2.69 4.96
CA ASN A 40 -7.35 -3.74 5.97
C ASN A 40 -6.09 -3.82 6.86
N LEU A 41 -6.23 -4.42 8.04
CA LEU A 41 -5.14 -4.59 9.00
C LEU A 41 -3.96 -5.41 8.43
N GLY A 42 -4.23 -6.38 7.56
CA GLY A 42 -3.21 -7.21 6.92
C GLY A 42 -2.24 -6.40 6.07
N LEU A 43 -2.71 -5.36 5.38
CA LEU A 43 -1.87 -4.40 4.68
C LEU A 43 -0.87 -3.74 5.63
N HIS A 44 -1.36 -3.21 6.74
CA HIS A 44 -0.52 -2.50 7.72
C HIS A 44 0.53 -3.42 8.34
N ILE A 45 0.17 -4.66 8.69
CA ILE A 45 1.11 -5.65 9.21
C ILE A 45 2.19 -5.97 8.17
N ALA A 46 1.77 -6.31 6.94
CA ALA A 46 2.70 -6.72 5.89
C ALA A 46 3.68 -5.60 5.48
N LEU A 47 3.23 -4.34 5.48
CA LEU A 47 4.09 -3.18 5.21
C LEU A 47 5.04 -2.91 6.39
N LYS A 48 4.55 -2.99 7.63
CA LYS A 48 5.40 -2.83 8.82
C LYS A 48 6.51 -3.88 8.88
N GLU A 49 6.20 -5.15 8.61
CA GLU A 49 7.20 -6.23 8.55
C GLU A 49 8.23 -6.01 7.42
N ALA A 50 7.83 -5.37 6.33
CA ALA A 50 8.73 -4.97 5.25
C ALA A 50 9.53 -3.68 5.59
N GLY A 51 9.35 -3.10 6.78
CA GLY A 51 9.93 -1.83 7.19
C GLY A 51 9.41 -0.63 6.38
N ILE A 52 8.20 -0.72 5.84
CA ILE A 52 7.53 0.33 5.07
C ILE A 52 6.58 1.07 6.00
N LYS A 53 6.66 2.41 6.01
CA LYS A 53 5.76 3.27 6.77
C LYS A 53 4.41 3.35 6.06
N THR A 54 3.34 3.47 6.83
CA THR A 54 1.99 3.66 6.29
C THR A 54 1.41 4.97 6.80
N VAL A 55 0.86 5.77 5.92
CA VAL A 55 0.10 6.98 6.27
C VAL A 55 -1.36 6.75 5.90
N SER A 56 -2.26 6.89 6.87
CA SER A 56 -3.70 6.71 6.66
C SER A 56 -4.40 8.05 6.47
N THR A 57 -5.15 8.18 5.38
CA THR A 57 -5.96 9.36 5.05
C THR A 57 -7.45 9.06 5.19
N LYS A 58 -8.28 10.11 5.14
CA LYS A 58 -9.73 9.95 4.98
C LYS A 58 -10.05 9.22 3.67
N VAL A 59 -11.23 8.62 3.61
CA VAL A 59 -11.73 7.96 2.40
C VAL A 59 -11.92 8.98 1.28
N GLY A 60 -11.35 8.70 0.11
CA GLY A 60 -11.39 9.57 -1.07
C GLY A 60 -10.00 9.67 -1.72
N ASP A 61 -9.96 9.53 -3.04
CA ASP A 61 -8.77 9.66 -3.88
C ASP A 61 -8.07 11.01 -3.73
N ARG A 62 -8.84 12.10 -3.59
CA ARG A 62 -8.32 13.45 -3.33
C ARG A 62 -7.41 13.48 -2.10
N TYR A 63 -7.80 12.84 -1.00
CA TYR A 63 -7.01 12.85 0.23
C TYR A 63 -5.73 12.03 0.10
N VAL A 64 -5.77 10.94 -0.68
CA VAL A 64 -4.58 10.14 -0.98
C VAL A 64 -3.60 10.97 -1.82
N LEU A 65 -4.07 11.63 -2.88
CA LEU A 65 -3.24 12.48 -3.74
C LEU A 65 -2.65 13.68 -3.00
N GLU A 66 -3.46 14.37 -2.18
CA GLU A 66 -2.99 15.49 -1.36
C GLU A 66 -1.87 15.06 -0.40
N GLU A 67 -1.97 13.85 0.18
CA GLU A 67 -0.94 13.33 1.08
C GLU A 67 0.31 12.87 0.33
N MET A 68 0.15 12.30 -0.87
CA MET A 68 1.29 11.93 -1.74
C MET A 68 2.08 13.13 -2.27
N ALA A 69 1.45 14.30 -2.34
CA ALA A 69 2.06 15.52 -2.86
C ALA A 69 2.77 16.38 -1.78
N LYS A 70 2.73 15.97 -0.51
CA LYS A 70 3.45 16.61 0.60
C LYS A 70 4.89 16.11 0.67
#